data_AF-A0A6I5A0X6-F1
#
_entry.id   AF-A0A6I5A0X6-F1
#
_cell.length_a   1.000
_cell.length_b   1.000
_cell.length_c   1.000
_cell.angle_alpha   90.00
_cell.angle_beta   90.00
_cell.angle_gamma   90.00
#
_symmetry.space_group_name_H-M   'P 1'
#
loop_
_entity.id
_entity.type
_entity.pdbx_description
1 polymer ?
#
loop_
_entity_poly.entity_id
_entity_poly.type
_entity_poly.pdbx_seq_one_letter_code
_entity_poly.pdbx_strand_id
1 'polypeptide(L)'
;PRALGVIVGGAFTTWAAFIALVAGVLAGGGAIEFTTFLAWVVVAVFGALALLFGWWTIGIARLAYEIDDDALRIRWCGREVVIPVVDIQRVVPGRTVGEETVSGLNWWGCHIGRGMAASLGPTLFFATHNRPEDNVFVVTPGRTYGLTVPDQVAFAEACSRRLIVGFEPGEPQRVEPQGLALLPLWGDQDVWFALSFVLVALGALGGFLFSQYPDLPALVQIDFPRATGIVRVDHPSALLRIGAVGGGIVAVNLGLGFLLHARERAAGLWLLVSAGLIQAVLLGAAVVAFERA
;
A
#
# COMPACT_ATOMS: atom_id res chain seq x y z
N PRO A 1 -0.19 -24.11 8.20
CA PRO A 1 -0.48 -23.27 7.01
C PRO A 1 -0.33 -21.75 7.25
N ARG A 2 -1.12 -21.16 8.16
CA ARG A 2 -0.97 -19.74 8.56
C ARG A 2 0.46 -19.39 8.99
N ALA A 3 1.07 -20.28 9.79
CA ALA A 3 2.46 -20.14 10.21
C ALA A 3 3.43 -20.04 9.03
N LEU A 4 3.23 -20.80 7.95
CA LEU A 4 4.11 -20.75 6.77
C LEU A 4 3.98 -19.41 6.05
N GLY A 5 2.77 -18.91 5.85
CA GLY A 5 2.56 -17.60 5.24
C GLY A 5 3.15 -16.45 6.06
N VAL A 6 3.02 -16.54 7.40
CA VAL A 6 3.64 -15.57 8.32
C VAL A 6 5.17 -15.66 8.31
N ILE A 7 5.75 -16.87 8.29
CA ILE A 7 7.21 -17.07 8.21
C ILE A 7 7.77 -16.51 6.91
N VAL A 8 7.16 -16.86 5.77
CA VAL A 8 7.60 -16.41 4.45
C VAL A 8 7.44 -14.89 4.32
N GLY A 9 6.27 -14.35 4.68
CA GLY A 9 6.04 -12.90 4.66
C GLY A 9 6.99 -12.15 5.58
N GLY A 10 7.24 -12.68 6.78
CA GLY A 10 8.22 -12.14 7.72
C GLY A 10 9.66 -12.18 7.19
N ALA A 11 10.04 -13.27 6.51
CA ALA A 11 11.35 -13.39 5.87
C ALA A 11 11.55 -12.34 4.77
N PHE A 12 10.57 -12.15 3.88
CA PHE A 12 10.63 -11.10 2.84
C PHE A 12 10.63 -9.70 3.43
N THR A 13 9.83 -9.46 4.47
CA THR A 13 9.82 -8.18 5.20
C THR A 13 11.21 -7.87 5.76
N THR A 14 11.82 -8.85 6.44
CA THR A 14 13.15 -8.72 7.05
C THR A 14 14.23 -8.55 5.99
N TRP A 15 14.18 -9.31 4.90
CA TRP A 15 15.13 -9.22 3.80
C TRP A 15 15.06 -7.86 3.12
N ALA A 16 13.86 -7.37 2.81
CA ALA A 16 13.67 -6.06 2.22
C ALA A 16 14.14 -4.94 3.16
N ALA A 17 13.79 -5.02 4.45
CA ALA A 17 14.26 -4.07 5.46
C ALA A 17 15.79 -4.09 5.61
N PHE A 18 16.41 -5.27 5.54
CA PHE A 18 17.85 -5.42 5.59
C PHE A 18 18.54 -4.76 4.39
N ILE A 19 18.04 -4.97 3.16
CA ILE A 19 18.57 -4.31 1.97
C ILE A 19 18.43 -2.79 2.09
N ALA A 20 17.26 -2.30 2.51
CA ALA A 20 17.04 -0.88 2.72
C ALA A 20 18.00 -0.30 3.78
N LEU A 21 18.23 -1.02 4.88
CA LEU A 21 19.18 -0.61 5.91
C LEU A 21 20.62 -0.54 5.39
N VAL A 22 21.09 -1.59 4.70
CA VAL A 22 22.44 -1.65 4.13
C VAL A 22 22.63 -0.51 3.11
N ALA A 23 21.68 -0.33 2.19
CA ALA A 23 21.72 0.76 1.22
C ALA A 23 21.74 2.14 1.91
N GLY A 24 20.97 2.33 2.98
CA GLY A 24 20.93 3.57 3.75
C GLY A 24 22.24 3.87 4.48
N VAL A 25 22.88 2.85 5.05
CA VAL A 25 24.20 2.99 5.68
C VAL A 25 25.27 3.36 4.64
N LEU A 26 25.26 2.71 3.47
CA LEU A 26 26.18 3.03 2.38
C LEU A 26 25.94 4.44 1.83
N ALA A 27 24.68 4.83 1.64
CA ALA A 27 24.31 6.15 1.14
C ALA A 27 24.67 7.28 2.13
N GLY A 28 24.53 7.03 3.44
CA GLY A 28 24.83 8.01 4.49
C GLY A 28 26.33 8.30 4.65
N GLY A 29 27.20 7.37 4.26
CA GLY A 29 28.66 7.55 4.28
C GLY A 29 29.29 7.89 2.92
N GLY A 30 28.51 7.90 1.84
CA GLY A 30 28.99 8.11 0.47
C GLY A 30 29.20 9.58 0.11
N ALA A 31 30.01 9.81 -0.92
CA ALA A 31 30.11 11.13 -1.56
C ALA A 31 28.78 11.50 -2.24
N ILE A 32 28.55 12.79 -2.47
CA ILE A 32 27.35 13.27 -3.17
C ILE A 32 27.53 13.00 -4.67
N GLU A 33 27.13 11.79 -5.08
CA GLU A 33 27.25 11.29 -6.44
C GLU A 33 25.95 10.58 -6.85
N PHE A 34 25.79 10.36 -8.16
CA PHE A 34 24.64 9.63 -8.70
C PHE A 34 24.45 8.23 -8.08
N THR A 35 25.55 7.56 -7.69
CA THR A 35 25.54 6.27 -6.98
C THR A 35 24.85 6.37 -5.62
N THR A 36 25.10 7.44 -4.88
CA THR A 36 24.44 7.73 -3.58
C THR A 36 22.96 8.02 -3.76
N PHE A 37 22.57 8.74 -4.83
CA PHE A 37 21.16 8.91 -5.18
C PHE A 37 20.47 7.57 -5.47
N LEU A 38 21.10 6.71 -6.28
CA LEU A 38 20.56 5.38 -6.58
C LEU A 38 20.43 4.53 -5.31
N ALA A 39 21.38 4.62 -4.38
CA ALA A 39 21.28 3.97 -3.08
C ALA A 39 20.06 4.46 -2.29
N TRP A 40 19.77 5.76 -2.26
CA TRP A 40 18.53 6.29 -1.65
C TRP A 40 17.25 5.82 -2.36
N VAL A 41 17.27 5.67 -3.68
CA VAL A 41 16.14 5.07 -4.43
C VAL A 41 15.94 3.61 -4.00
N VAL A 42 17.02 2.84 -3.85
CA VAL A 42 16.97 1.46 -3.33
C VAL A 42 16.38 1.45 -1.92
N VAL A 43 16.81 2.35 -1.03
CA VAL A 43 16.22 2.50 0.32
C VAL A 43 14.71 2.73 0.23
N ALA A 44 14.25 3.65 -0.61
CA ALA A 44 12.84 3.98 -0.74
C ALA A 44 12.02 2.78 -1.27
N VAL A 45 12.50 2.12 -2.33
CA VAL A 45 11.82 0.97 -2.94
C VAL A 45 11.76 -0.21 -1.99
N PHE A 46 12.89 -0.62 -1.41
CA PHE A 46 12.93 -1.77 -0.50
C PHE A 46 12.27 -1.46 0.84
N GLY A 47 12.33 -0.22 1.32
CA GLY A 47 11.56 0.23 2.47
C GLY A 47 10.06 0.12 2.24
N ALA A 48 9.57 0.57 1.07
CA ALA A 48 8.16 0.43 0.70
C ALA A 48 7.75 -1.04 0.57
N LEU A 49 8.59 -1.89 -0.03
CA LEU A 49 8.36 -3.34 -0.10
C LEU A 49 8.32 -3.98 1.29
N ALA A 50 9.22 -3.59 2.20
CA ALA A 50 9.22 -4.08 3.57
C ALA A 50 7.92 -3.70 4.30
N LEU A 51 7.45 -2.46 4.15
CA LEU A 51 6.17 -2.03 4.70
C LEU A 51 5.00 -2.81 4.10
N LEU A 52 5.00 -3.04 2.79
CA LEU A 52 3.97 -3.80 2.08
C LEU A 52 3.91 -5.26 2.57
N PHE A 53 5.05 -5.96 2.58
CA PHE A 53 5.12 -7.34 3.06
C PHE A 53 4.83 -7.44 4.56
N GLY A 54 5.27 -6.47 5.35
CA GLY A 54 4.96 -6.41 6.78
C GLY A 54 3.47 -6.24 7.01
N TRP A 55 2.82 -5.34 6.26
CA TRP A 55 1.38 -5.13 6.29
C TRP A 55 0.59 -6.38 5.94
N TRP A 56 0.99 -7.10 4.87
CA TRP A 56 0.38 -8.38 4.51
C TRP A 56 0.61 -9.47 5.56
N THR A 57 1.82 -9.56 6.10
CA THR A 57 2.18 -10.54 7.13
C THR A 57 1.33 -10.34 8.39
N ILE A 58 1.15 -9.09 8.82
CA ILE A 58 0.26 -8.72 9.93
C ILE A 58 -1.20 -9.05 9.57
N GLY A 59 -1.62 -8.78 8.33
CA GLY A 59 -2.95 -9.13 7.83
C GLY A 59 -3.26 -10.62 7.90
N ILE A 60 -2.29 -11.48 7.55
CA ILE A 60 -2.39 -12.94 7.65
C ILE A 60 -2.39 -13.38 9.12
N ALA A 61 -1.51 -12.82 9.95
CA ALA A 61 -1.39 -13.16 11.37
C ALA A 61 -2.66 -12.79 12.16
N ARG A 62 -3.36 -11.72 11.76
CA ARG A 62 -4.60 -11.24 12.39
C ARG A 62 -5.87 -11.77 11.73
N LEU A 63 -5.78 -12.66 10.74
CA LEU A 63 -6.96 -13.24 10.11
C LEU A 63 -7.73 -14.08 11.13
N ALA A 64 -8.91 -13.61 11.50
CA ALA A 64 -9.78 -14.22 12.48
C ALA A 64 -11.20 -14.36 11.93
N TYR A 65 -11.84 -15.47 12.33
CA TYR A 65 -13.25 -15.74 12.05
C TYR A 65 -13.94 -15.89 13.39
N GLU A 66 -14.90 -15.03 13.66
CA GLU A 66 -15.69 -15.04 14.89
C GLU A 66 -17.15 -15.25 14.48
N ILE A 67 -17.75 -16.33 14.98
CA ILE A 67 -19.18 -16.55 14.88
C ILE A 67 -19.78 -16.01 16.16
N ASP A 68 -20.47 -14.88 16.06
CA ASP A 68 -21.32 -14.35 17.11
C ASP A 68 -22.74 -14.95 16.98
N ASP A 69 -23.64 -14.57 17.88
CA ASP A 69 -25.02 -15.05 17.86
C ASP A 69 -25.82 -14.47 16.69
N ASP A 70 -25.53 -13.24 16.25
CA ASP A 70 -26.24 -12.55 15.17
C ASP A 70 -25.50 -12.57 13.82
N ALA A 71 -24.16 -12.57 13.84
CA ALA A 71 -23.34 -12.45 12.65
C ALA A 71 -22.04 -13.27 12.69
N LEU A 72 -21.63 -13.73 11.50
CA LEU A 72 -20.29 -14.20 11.20
C LEU A 72 -19.42 -13.00 10.82
N ARG A 73 -18.43 -12.69 11.67
CA ARG A 73 -17.47 -11.59 11.48
C ARG A 73 -16.14 -12.14 10.96
N ILE A 74 -15.73 -11.67 9.78
CA ILE A 74 -14.44 -12.01 9.18
C ILE A 74 -13.54 -10.79 9.28
N ARG A 75 -12.47 -10.88 10.08
CA ARG A 75 -11.51 -9.79 10.27
C ARG A 75 -10.25 -10.04 9.45
N TRP A 76 -9.96 -9.16 8.49
CA TRP A 76 -8.76 -9.25 7.65
C TRP A 76 -8.17 -7.89 7.32
N CYS A 77 -6.88 -7.68 7.67
CA CYS A 77 -6.06 -6.55 7.21
C CYS A 77 -6.74 -5.16 7.36
N GLY A 78 -7.40 -4.93 8.50
CA GLY A 78 -8.16 -3.70 8.74
C GLY A 78 -9.47 -3.64 7.94
N ARG A 79 -10.08 -4.77 7.60
CA ARG A 79 -11.45 -4.84 7.08
C ARG A 79 -12.21 -5.86 7.91
N GLU A 80 -13.46 -5.55 8.20
CA GLU A 80 -14.39 -6.48 8.81
C GLU A 80 -15.53 -6.74 7.84
N VAL A 81 -15.77 -8.01 7.55
CA VAL A 81 -16.94 -8.44 6.77
C VAL A 81 -17.93 -9.05 7.75
N VAL A 82 -19.07 -8.41 7.91
CA VAL A 82 -20.17 -8.86 8.77
C VAL A 82 -21.20 -9.56 7.89
N ILE A 83 -21.38 -10.85 8.13
CA ILE A 83 -22.34 -11.71 7.41
C ILE A 83 -23.42 -12.11 8.41
N PRO A 84 -24.67 -11.69 8.24
CA PRO A 84 -25.75 -12.03 9.17
C PRO A 84 -26.01 -13.53 9.13
N VAL A 85 -26.19 -14.16 10.28
CA VAL A 85 -26.43 -15.62 10.33
C VAL A 85 -27.73 -15.98 9.60
N VAL A 86 -28.73 -15.09 9.63
CA VAL A 86 -30.00 -15.24 8.89
C VAL A 86 -29.82 -15.30 7.38
N ASP A 87 -28.77 -14.65 6.85
CA ASP A 87 -28.46 -14.66 5.42
C ASP A 87 -27.68 -15.92 5.01
N ILE A 88 -27.24 -16.74 5.96
CA ILE A 88 -26.53 -17.99 5.65
C ILE A 88 -27.54 -19.05 5.22
N GLN A 89 -27.65 -19.29 3.91
CA GLN A 89 -28.58 -20.29 3.37
C GLN A 89 -28.08 -21.72 3.60
N ARG A 90 -26.77 -21.92 3.45
CA ARG A 90 -26.11 -23.22 3.62
C ARG A 90 -24.61 -23.05 3.74
N VAL A 91 -24.00 -24.03 4.39
CA VAL A 91 -22.55 -24.20 4.49
C VAL A 91 -22.17 -25.44 3.69
N VAL A 92 -21.28 -25.27 2.70
CA VAL A 92 -20.89 -26.32 1.76
C VAL A 92 -19.40 -26.62 1.93
N PRO A 93 -19.00 -27.88 2.18
CA PRO A 93 -17.58 -28.24 2.24
C PRO A 93 -16.98 -28.18 0.83
N GLY A 94 -15.80 -27.58 0.67
CA GLY A 94 -15.23 -27.27 -0.64
C GLY A 94 -14.88 -28.48 -1.50
N ARG A 95 -14.80 -29.68 -0.90
CA ARG A 95 -14.71 -30.96 -1.64
C ARG A 95 -15.84 -31.18 -2.66
N THR A 96 -16.98 -30.50 -2.52
CA THR A 96 -18.13 -30.62 -3.44
C THR A 96 -18.20 -29.52 -4.49
N VAL A 97 -17.30 -28.52 -4.45
CA VAL A 97 -17.48 -27.25 -5.18
C VAL A 97 -16.79 -27.23 -6.55
N GLY A 98 -15.81 -28.12 -6.79
CA GLY A 98 -15.10 -28.27 -8.06
C GLY A 98 -13.88 -27.35 -8.18
N GLU A 99 -13.41 -27.10 -9.41
CA GLU A 99 -12.29 -26.19 -9.66
C GLU A 99 -12.62 -24.73 -9.30
N GLU A 100 -11.66 -24.05 -8.68
CA GLU A 100 -11.79 -22.68 -8.19
C GLU A 100 -10.82 -21.76 -8.94
N THR A 101 -11.34 -20.65 -9.46
CA THR A 101 -10.50 -19.58 -10.02
C THR A 101 -10.49 -18.42 -9.04
N VAL A 102 -9.33 -18.15 -8.45
CA VAL A 102 -9.15 -17.03 -7.50
C VAL A 102 -8.38 -15.91 -8.19
N SER A 103 -9.02 -14.75 -8.33
CA SER A 103 -8.38 -13.50 -8.75
C SER A 103 -8.17 -12.60 -7.53
N GLY A 104 -6.92 -12.34 -7.19
CA GLY A 104 -6.56 -11.53 -6.04
C GLY A 104 -5.16 -11.83 -5.52
N LEU A 105 -4.97 -11.60 -4.22
CA LEU A 105 -3.73 -11.92 -3.54
C LEU A 105 -3.66 -13.43 -3.34
N ASN A 106 -2.94 -14.09 -4.24
CA ASN A 106 -2.58 -15.51 -4.13
C ASN A 106 -1.12 -15.57 -3.66
N TRP A 107 -0.93 -15.51 -2.35
CA TRP A 107 0.37 -15.52 -1.70
C TRP A 107 0.48 -16.79 -0.84
N TRP A 108 1.67 -17.37 -0.68
CA TRP A 108 1.84 -18.64 0.03
C TRP A 108 1.17 -18.64 1.41
N GLY A 109 0.10 -19.43 1.56
CA GLY A 109 -0.69 -19.51 2.80
C GLY A 109 -1.77 -18.42 2.98
N CYS A 110 -2.07 -17.65 1.93
CA CYS A 110 -3.05 -16.56 1.91
C CYS A 110 -3.67 -16.42 0.51
N HIS A 111 -4.93 -16.80 0.39
CA HIS A 111 -5.72 -16.72 -0.83
C HIS A 111 -6.91 -15.79 -0.57
N ILE A 112 -6.72 -14.51 -0.93
CA ILE A 112 -7.69 -13.46 -0.64
C ILE A 112 -8.04 -12.72 -1.91
N GLY A 113 -9.31 -12.73 -2.27
CA GLY A 113 -9.72 -12.15 -3.53
C GLY A 113 -11.14 -12.47 -3.93
N ARG A 114 -11.44 -12.12 -5.18
CA ARG A 114 -12.70 -12.45 -5.84
C ARG A 114 -12.44 -13.61 -6.78
N GLY A 115 -13.35 -14.56 -6.80
CA GLY A 115 -13.24 -15.68 -7.72
C GLY A 115 -14.60 -16.20 -8.11
N MET A 116 -14.59 -17.24 -8.91
CA MET A 116 -15.79 -17.94 -9.29
C MET A 116 -15.66 -19.40 -8.89
N ALA A 117 -16.60 -19.85 -8.08
CA ALA A 117 -16.77 -21.26 -7.75
C ALA A 117 -17.77 -21.83 -8.76
N ALA A 118 -17.38 -22.87 -9.51
CA ALA A 118 -18.14 -23.39 -10.65
C ALA A 118 -19.61 -23.70 -10.31
N SER A 119 -19.89 -24.13 -9.08
CA SER A 119 -21.22 -24.51 -8.60
C SER A 119 -21.92 -23.47 -7.70
N LEU A 120 -21.19 -22.44 -7.23
CA LEU A 120 -21.68 -21.48 -6.21
C LEU A 120 -21.63 -20.01 -6.66
N GLY A 121 -21.11 -19.74 -7.87
CA GLY A 121 -21.07 -18.40 -8.46
C GLY A 121 -19.99 -17.48 -7.86
N PRO A 122 -20.22 -16.15 -7.84
CA PRO A 122 -19.22 -15.18 -7.42
C PRO A 122 -18.89 -15.33 -5.94
N THR A 123 -17.61 -15.60 -5.67
CA THR A 123 -17.11 -15.99 -4.35
C THR A 123 -16.01 -15.04 -3.88
N LEU A 124 -16.09 -14.59 -2.62
CA LEU A 124 -15.02 -13.90 -1.93
C LEU A 124 -14.21 -14.92 -1.12
N PHE A 125 -12.94 -15.07 -1.46
CA PHE A 125 -12.03 -15.96 -0.77
C PHE A 125 -11.35 -15.21 0.36
N PHE A 126 -11.41 -15.80 1.56
CA PHE A 126 -10.62 -15.47 2.74
C PHE A 126 -9.99 -16.76 3.25
N ALA A 127 -9.21 -17.42 2.42
CA ALA A 127 -8.66 -18.75 2.68
C ALA A 127 -7.16 -18.68 2.97
N THR A 128 -6.69 -19.64 3.77
CA THR A 128 -5.25 -19.84 4.06
C THR A 128 -4.71 -21.10 3.38
N HIS A 129 -5.59 -21.90 2.77
CA HIS A 129 -5.24 -23.05 1.93
C HIS A 129 -5.73 -22.83 0.50
N ASN A 130 -4.93 -23.33 -0.45
CA ASN A 130 -5.26 -23.32 -1.87
C ASN A 130 -6.11 -24.54 -2.27
N ARG A 131 -6.24 -25.54 -1.40
CA ARG A 131 -6.98 -26.76 -1.71
C ARG A 131 -8.47 -26.56 -1.38
N PRO A 132 -9.37 -26.82 -2.34
CA PRO A 132 -10.81 -26.74 -2.12
C PRO A 132 -11.28 -27.59 -0.93
N GLU A 133 -10.68 -28.76 -0.73
CA GLU A 133 -11.05 -29.70 0.33
C GLU A 133 -10.86 -29.14 1.76
N ASP A 134 -9.93 -28.20 1.94
CA ASP A 134 -9.64 -27.56 3.23
C ASP A 134 -10.50 -26.30 3.46
N ASN A 135 -11.31 -25.91 2.47
CA ASN A 135 -12.11 -24.70 2.49
C ASN A 135 -13.59 -25.02 2.73
N VAL A 136 -14.27 -24.08 3.38
CA VAL A 136 -15.70 -24.12 3.66
C VAL A 136 -16.34 -22.91 2.98
N PHE A 137 -17.43 -23.16 2.26
CA PHE A 137 -18.17 -22.13 1.54
C PHE A 137 -19.45 -21.77 2.28
N VAL A 138 -19.56 -20.51 2.67
CA VAL A 138 -20.77 -19.94 3.27
C VAL A 138 -21.55 -19.24 2.15
N VAL A 139 -22.74 -19.76 1.84
CA VAL A 139 -23.59 -19.25 0.75
C VAL A 139 -24.61 -18.28 1.33
N THR A 140 -24.63 -17.05 0.81
CA THR A 140 -25.63 -16.02 1.14
C THR A 140 -26.41 -15.61 -0.11
N PRO A 141 -27.58 -14.93 0.00
CA PRO A 141 -28.35 -14.49 -1.16
C PRO A 141 -27.56 -13.64 -2.16
N GLY A 142 -26.60 -12.83 -1.66
CA GLY A 142 -25.82 -11.93 -2.50
C GLY A 142 -24.51 -12.53 -3.02
N ARG A 143 -23.76 -13.22 -2.16
CA ARG A 143 -22.39 -13.70 -2.46
C ARG A 143 -22.02 -14.96 -1.69
N THR A 144 -21.07 -15.71 -2.23
CA THR A 144 -20.48 -16.85 -1.53
C THR A 144 -19.16 -16.44 -0.88
N TYR A 145 -18.83 -17.01 0.28
CA TYR A 145 -17.59 -16.76 1.01
C TYR A 145 -16.81 -18.05 1.22
N GLY A 146 -15.59 -18.12 0.71
CA GLY A 146 -14.69 -19.27 0.91
C GLY A 146 -13.75 -19.01 2.08
N LEU A 147 -13.84 -19.82 3.13
CA LEU A 147 -13.09 -19.67 4.38
C LEU A 147 -12.26 -20.92 4.66
N THR A 148 -11.07 -20.79 5.24
CA THR A 148 -10.35 -21.94 5.78
C THR A 148 -10.49 -22.00 7.29
N VAL A 149 -11.30 -22.94 7.78
CA VAL A 149 -11.55 -23.15 9.21
C VAL A 149 -10.83 -24.42 9.69
N PRO A 150 -10.26 -24.46 10.92
CA PRO A 150 -9.57 -25.64 11.43
C PRO A 150 -10.44 -26.89 11.52
N ASP A 151 -11.72 -26.73 11.87
CA ASP A 151 -12.71 -27.81 11.94
C ASP A 151 -13.97 -27.41 11.16
N GLN A 152 -14.13 -28.02 9.98
CA GLN A 152 -15.24 -27.74 9.08
C GLN A 152 -16.57 -28.25 9.64
N VAL A 153 -16.55 -29.37 10.37
CA VAL A 153 -17.76 -30.01 10.89
C VAL A 153 -18.28 -29.21 12.06
N ALA A 154 -17.42 -28.87 13.03
CA ALA A 154 -17.79 -28.03 14.16
C ALA A 154 -18.31 -26.66 13.70
N PHE A 155 -17.70 -26.07 12.67
CA PHE A 155 -18.17 -24.82 12.08
C PHE A 155 -19.56 -24.95 11.43
N ALA A 156 -19.77 -25.98 10.62
CA ALA A 156 -21.07 -26.22 9.97
C ALA A 156 -22.18 -26.52 11.00
N GLU A 157 -21.87 -27.27 12.06
CA GLU A 157 -22.78 -27.52 13.18
C GLU A 157 -23.09 -26.23 13.95
N ALA A 158 -22.09 -25.38 14.21
CA ALA A 158 -22.27 -24.10 14.88
C ALA A 158 -23.16 -23.14 14.08
N CYS A 159 -23.07 -23.14 12.75
CA CYS A 159 -23.97 -22.40 11.87
C CYS A 159 -25.38 -23.02 11.86
N SER A 160 -25.49 -24.34 11.70
CA SER A 160 -26.77 -25.05 11.62
C SER A 160 -27.58 -24.96 12.90
N ARG A 161 -26.92 -25.06 14.06
CA ARG A 161 -27.57 -24.95 15.37
C ARG A 161 -28.20 -23.58 15.57
N ARG A 162 -27.56 -22.52 15.06
CA ARG A 162 -28.07 -21.15 15.15
C ARG A 162 -29.22 -20.89 14.18
N LEU A 163 -29.16 -21.41 12.95
CA LEU A 163 -30.27 -21.33 11.99
C LEU A 163 -31.61 -21.87 12.54
N ILE A 164 -31.56 -22.87 13.43
CA ILE A 164 -32.75 -23.49 14.04
C ILE A 164 -33.42 -22.57 15.09
N VAL A 165 -32.66 -21.71 15.77
CA VAL A 165 -33.16 -20.94 16.92
C VAL A 165 -34.07 -19.79 16.50
N GLY A 166 -34.02 -19.36 15.24
CA GLY A 166 -34.85 -18.26 14.72
C GLY A 166 -34.40 -16.91 15.29
N PHE A 167 -34.00 -15.98 14.41
CA PHE A 167 -33.40 -14.71 14.82
C PHE A 167 -34.32 -13.53 14.55
N GLU A 168 -34.20 -12.50 15.40
CA GLU A 168 -34.63 -11.15 15.09
C GLU A 168 -33.87 -10.64 13.85
N PRO A 169 -34.46 -9.76 13.02
CA PRO A 169 -33.78 -9.25 11.82
C PRO A 169 -32.44 -8.62 12.18
N GLY A 170 -31.36 -9.35 11.88
CA GLY A 170 -29.99 -8.97 12.18
C GLY A 170 -29.51 -7.77 11.37
N GLU A 171 -28.37 -7.22 11.79
CA GLU A 171 -27.67 -6.14 11.09
C GLU A 171 -27.48 -6.50 9.61
N PRO A 172 -27.69 -5.59 8.63
CA PRO A 172 -27.54 -5.94 7.22
C PRO A 172 -26.09 -6.32 6.88
N GLN A 173 -25.91 -7.20 5.90
CA GLN A 173 -24.59 -7.57 5.36
C GLN A 173 -23.78 -6.33 4.98
N ARG A 174 -22.60 -6.17 5.61
CA ARG A 174 -21.71 -5.01 5.39
C ARG A 174 -20.25 -5.44 5.30
N VAL A 175 -19.52 -4.73 4.45
CA VAL A 175 -18.05 -4.76 4.42
C VAL A 175 -17.60 -3.42 4.97
N GLU A 176 -17.17 -3.41 6.22
CA GLU A 176 -16.72 -2.20 6.88
C GLU A 176 -15.19 -2.12 6.80
N PRO A 177 -14.64 -1.08 6.15
CA PRO A 177 -13.24 -0.78 6.31
C PRO A 177 -12.98 -0.40 7.78
N GLN A 178 -11.82 -0.77 8.30
CA GLN A 178 -11.38 -0.48 9.66
C GLN A 178 -9.96 0.08 9.68
N GLY A 179 -9.69 1.00 10.61
CA GLY A 179 -8.36 1.60 10.77
C GLY A 179 -7.87 2.27 9.48
N LEU A 180 -6.67 1.88 9.01
CA LEU A 180 -6.04 2.48 7.82
C LEU A 180 -6.79 2.21 6.51
N ALA A 181 -7.62 1.16 6.45
CA ALA A 181 -8.41 0.87 5.26
C ALA A 181 -9.63 1.80 5.11
N LEU A 182 -9.96 2.59 6.13
CA LEU A 182 -10.98 3.65 6.06
C LEU A 182 -10.52 4.85 5.24
N LEU A 183 -9.21 4.99 5.01
CA LEU A 183 -8.71 6.15 4.27
C LEU A 183 -9.26 6.13 2.84
N PRO A 184 -9.97 7.18 2.40
CA PRO A 184 -10.59 7.22 1.06
C PRO A 184 -9.56 7.11 -0.08
N LEU A 185 -8.30 7.39 0.24
CA LEU A 185 -7.13 7.31 -0.64
C LEU A 185 -6.97 5.97 -1.35
N TRP A 186 -7.33 4.86 -0.70
CA TRP A 186 -7.15 3.53 -1.28
C TRP A 186 -8.07 3.27 -2.47
N GLY A 187 -9.22 3.95 -2.53
CA GLY A 187 -10.21 3.76 -3.58
C GLY A 187 -10.09 4.73 -4.75
N ASP A 188 -9.28 5.78 -4.62
CA ASP A 188 -9.22 6.87 -5.60
C ASP A 188 -8.02 6.71 -6.55
N GLN A 189 -8.30 6.35 -7.81
CA GLN A 189 -7.27 6.19 -8.84
C GLN A 189 -6.53 7.51 -9.12
N ASP A 190 -7.22 8.65 -9.02
CA ASP A 190 -6.64 9.96 -9.32
C ASP A 190 -5.55 10.33 -8.30
N VAL A 191 -5.73 9.91 -7.04
CA VAL A 191 -4.72 10.09 -5.98
C VAL A 191 -3.45 9.32 -6.31
N TRP A 192 -3.57 8.09 -6.79
CA TRP A 192 -2.42 7.28 -7.17
C TRP A 192 -1.68 7.83 -8.39
N PHE A 193 -2.41 8.37 -9.37
CA PHE A 193 -1.79 9.09 -10.50
C PHE A 193 -1.06 10.36 -10.04
N ALA A 194 -1.70 11.18 -9.20
CA ALA A 194 -1.08 12.39 -8.67
C ALA A 194 0.17 12.07 -7.82
N LEU A 195 0.09 11.07 -6.94
CA LEU A 195 1.22 10.62 -6.13
C LEU A 195 2.37 10.10 -7.01
N SER A 196 2.06 9.31 -8.03
CA SER A 196 3.06 8.81 -8.99
C SER A 196 3.75 9.96 -9.72
N PHE A 197 2.98 10.97 -10.14
CA PHE A 197 3.53 12.17 -10.78
C PHE A 197 4.51 12.92 -9.84
N VAL A 198 4.14 13.10 -8.57
CA VAL A 198 5.02 13.72 -7.55
C VAL A 198 6.32 12.92 -7.38
N LEU A 199 6.22 11.61 -7.25
CA LEU A 199 7.38 10.74 -7.05
C LEU A 199 8.33 10.73 -8.26
N VAL A 200 7.78 10.69 -9.47
CA VAL A 200 8.56 10.77 -10.71
C VAL A 200 9.26 12.12 -10.83
N ALA A 201 8.54 13.22 -10.58
CA ALA A 201 9.12 14.57 -10.66
C ALA A 201 10.21 14.79 -9.60
N LEU A 202 9.99 14.33 -8.36
CA LEU A 202 10.99 14.38 -7.29
C LEU A 202 12.21 13.52 -7.62
N GLY A 203 12.01 12.31 -8.14
CA GLY A 203 13.08 11.42 -8.57
C GLY A 203 13.89 11.99 -9.72
N ALA A 204 13.23 12.64 -10.70
CA ALA A 204 13.90 13.31 -11.81
C ALA A 204 14.75 14.50 -11.33
N LEU A 205 14.21 15.35 -10.45
CA LEU A 205 14.95 16.46 -9.84
C LEU A 205 16.16 15.96 -9.05
N GLY A 206 15.96 14.99 -8.15
CA GLY A 206 17.03 14.42 -7.34
C GLY A 206 18.11 13.76 -8.20
N GLY A 207 17.71 12.92 -9.17
CA GLY A 207 18.64 12.23 -10.06
C GLY A 207 19.47 13.20 -10.88
N PHE A 208 18.85 14.25 -11.41
CA PHE A 208 19.55 15.31 -12.15
C PHE A 208 20.54 16.07 -11.26
N LEU A 209 20.13 16.50 -10.07
CA LEU A 209 21.02 17.22 -9.16
C LEU A 209 22.24 16.37 -8.75
N PHE A 210 22.03 15.10 -8.40
CA PHE A 210 23.11 14.21 -7.99
C PHE A 210 23.99 13.75 -9.17
N SER A 211 23.49 13.73 -10.40
CA SER A 211 24.31 13.41 -11.58
C SER A 211 25.24 14.56 -11.96
N GLN A 212 24.78 15.81 -11.80
CA GLN A 212 25.58 17.00 -12.14
C GLN A 212 26.51 17.44 -11.00
N TYR A 213 26.24 17.01 -9.76
CA TYR A 213 27.02 17.43 -8.59
C TYR A 213 28.53 17.13 -8.66
N PRO A 214 28.99 15.95 -9.13
CA PRO A 214 30.41 15.63 -9.19
C PRO A 214 31.22 16.53 -10.12
N ASP A 215 30.57 17.04 -11.18
CA ASP A 215 31.21 17.86 -12.21
C ASP A 215 31.19 19.36 -11.87
N LEU A 216 30.60 19.75 -10.73
CA LEU A 216 30.55 21.14 -10.31
C LEU A 216 31.94 21.65 -9.86
N PRO A 217 32.37 22.83 -10.34
CA PRO A 217 33.54 23.50 -9.79
C PRO A 217 33.36 23.73 -8.28
N ALA A 218 34.46 23.66 -7.52
CA ALA A 218 34.45 23.85 -6.06
C ALA A 218 33.86 25.22 -5.61
N LEU A 219 33.75 26.17 -6.54
CA LEU A 219 33.21 27.52 -6.37
C LEU A 219 32.30 27.81 -7.56
N VAL A 220 31.00 27.95 -7.32
CA VAL A 220 30.03 28.36 -8.36
C VAL A 220 29.82 29.86 -8.26
N GLN A 221 30.03 30.58 -9.37
CA GLN A 221 29.72 32.01 -9.45
C GLN A 221 28.26 32.18 -9.84
N ILE A 222 27.44 32.66 -8.89
CA ILE A 222 26.04 33.00 -9.19
C ILE A 222 26.01 34.46 -9.63
N ASP A 223 25.86 34.68 -10.94
CA ASP A 223 25.70 36.00 -11.54
C ASP A 223 24.23 36.44 -11.48
N PHE A 224 23.92 37.44 -10.63
CA PHE A 224 22.59 38.02 -10.57
C PHE A 224 22.41 39.07 -11.68
N PRO A 225 21.33 39.02 -12.50
CA PRO A 225 21.17 39.99 -13.57
C PRO A 225 20.96 41.41 -13.03
N ARG A 226 21.91 42.29 -13.37
CA ARG A 226 21.82 43.76 -13.55
C ARG A 226 21.55 44.72 -12.38
N ALA A 227 21.45 44.31 -11.11
CA ALA A 227 21.24 45.31 -10.04
C ALA A 227 22.49 45.74 -9.25
N THR A 228 23.52 44.89 -9.08
CA THR A 228 24.61 45.24 -8.12
C THR A 228 26.02 44.71 -8.43
N GLY A 229 26.23 43.89 -9.47
CA GLY A 229 27.58 43.38 -9.79
C GLY A 229 28.21 42.51 -8.69
N ILE A 230 27.40 42.02 -7.74
CA ILE A 230 27.87 41.16 -6.66
C ILE A 230 27.88 39.73 -7.20
N VAL A 231 29.07 39.28 -7.60
CA VAL A 231 29.35 37.87 -7.88
C VAL A 231 29.36 37.15 -6.55
N ARG A 232 28.32 36.34 -6.27
CA ARG A 232 28.29 35.53 -5.05
C ARG A 232 28.98 34.20 -5.35
N VAL A 233 30.12 34.00 -4.71
CA VAL A 233 30.83 32.72 -4.74
C VAL A 233 30.26 31.87 -3.61
N ASP A 234 29.52 30.83 -3.97
CA ASP A 234 28.91 29.91 -2.99
C ASP A 234 29.42 28.48 -3.21
N HIS A 235 29.32 27.65 -2.18
CA HIS A 235 29.69 26.25 -2.30
C HIS A 235 28.65 25.48 -3.12
N PRO A 236 29.04 24.42 -3.87
CA PRO A 236 28.14 23.55 -4.63
C PRO A 236 26.95 23.00 -3.83
N SER A 237 27.11 22.87 -2.51
CA SER A 237 26.04 22.48 -1.58
C SER A 237 24.85 23.45 -1.55
N ALA A 238 25.00 24.68 -2.03
CA ALA A 238 23.90 25.62 -2.22
C ALA A 238 22.86 25.10 -3.22
N LEU A 239 23.27 24.34 -4.25
CA LEU A 239 22.35 23.71 -5.21
C LEU A 239 21.53 22.60 -4.56
N LEU A 240 22.09 21.89 -3.56
CA LEU A 240 21.35 20.90 -2.78
C LEU A 240 20.25 21.53 -1.93
N ARG A 241 20.35 22.82 -1.59
CA ARG A 241 19.26 23.53 -0.89
C ARG A 241 18.01 23.62 -1.77
N ILE A 242 18.15 23.70 -3.09
CA ILE A 242 17.00 23.67 -4.02
C ILE A 242 16.28 22.32 -3.89
N GLY A 243 17.04 21.23 -3.88
CA GLY A 243 16.50 19.89 -3.65
C GLY A 243 15.84 19.75 -2.26
N ALA A 244 16.48 20.27 -1.22
CA ALA A 244 15.94 20.22 0.15
C ALA A 244 14.64 21.03 0.29
N VAL A 245 14.57 22.22 -0.30
CA VAL A 245 13.34 23.04 -0.34
C VAL A 245 12.26 22.33 -1.14
N GLY A 246 12.60 21.76 -2.31
CA GLY A 246 11.68 20.97 -3.12
C GLY A 246 11.10 19.78 -2.34
N GLY A 247 11.96 19.01 -1.67
CA GLY A 247 11.55 17.90 -0.81
C GLY A 247 10.68 18.33 0.37
N GLY A 248 11.02 19.45 1.02
CA GLY A 248 10.21 20.02 2.11
C GLY A 248 8.81 20.42 1.65
N ILE A 249 8.71 21.08 0.49
CA ILE A 249 7.42 21.44 -0.12
C ILE A 249 6.60 20.19 -0.44
N VAL A 250 7.23 19.15 -1.00
CA VAL A 250 6.55 17.87 -1.28
C VAL A 250 6.05 17.23 0.01
N ALA A 251 6.86 17.19 1.06
CA ALA A 251 6.46 16.61 2.35
C ALA A 251 5.25 17.33 2.96
N VAL A 252 5.26 18.67 2.95
CA VAL A 252 4.14 19.48 3.44
C VAL A 252 2.88 19.27 2.60
N ASN A 253 3.00 19.30 1.27
CA ASN A 253 1.85 19.11 0.37
C ASN A 253 1.30 17.69 0.42
N LEU A 254 2.13 16.65 0.60
CA LEU A 254 1.67 15.28 0.82
C LEU A 254 0.89 15.20 2.14
N GLY A 255 1.44 15.71 3.24
CA GLY A 255 0.79 15.68 4.54
C GLY A 255 -0.56 16.39 4.55
N LEU A 256 -0.59 17.62 4.02
CA LEU A 256 -1.83 18.40 3.91
C LEU A 256 -2.79 17.82 2.88
N GLY A 257 -2.28 17.35 1.74
CA GLY A 257 -3.06 16.71 0.69
C GLY A 257 -3.79 15.48 1.21
N PHE A 258 -3.11 14.61 1.96
CA PHE A 258 -3.72 13.45 2.60
C PHE A 258 -4.77 13.83 3.65
N LEU A 259 -4.47 14.81 4.51
CA LEU A 259 -5.39 15.25 5.56
C LEU A 259 -6.66 15.90 4.99
N LEU A 260 -6.50 16.72 3.95
CA LEU A 260 -7.60 17.44 3.31
C LEU A 260 -8.39 16.56 2.37
N HIS A 261 -7.77 15.57 1.71
CA HIS A 261 -8.49 14.65 0.82
C HIS A 261 -9.61 13.89 1.56
N ALA A 262 -9.42 13.59 2.85
CA ALA A 262 -10.44 12.97 3.68
C ALA A 262 -11.67 13.87 3.93
N ARG A 263 -11.54 15.19 3.81
CA ARG A 263 -12.63 16.16 3.97
C ARG A 263 -13.17 16.64 2.62
N GLU A 264 -12.27 17.03 1.74
CA GLU A 264 -12.54 17.58 0.41
C GLU A 264 -11.58 16.96 -0.62
N ARG A 265 -12.12 16.01 -1.40
CA ARG A 265 -11.39 15.27 -2.44
C ARG A 265 -10.58 16.19 -3.36
N ALA A 266 -11.22 17.26 -3.85
CA ALA A 266 -10.63 18.20 -4.81
C ALA A 266 -9.44 18.96 -4.22
N ALA A 267 -9.57 19.50 -3.00
CA ALA A 267 -8.49 20.24 -2.34
C ALA A 267 -7.24 19.36 -2.13
N GLY A 268 -7.45 18.11 -1.70
CA GLY A 268 -6.37 17.14 -1.53
C GLY A 268 -5.65 16.82 -2.85
N LEU A 269 -6.40 16.58 -3.93
CA LEU A 269 -5.84 16.31 -5.26
C LEU A 269 -5.05 17.52 -5.81
N TRP A 270 -5.58 18.74 -5.67
CA TRP A 270 -4.88 19.94 -6.11
C TRP A 270 -3.54 20.13 -5.39
N LEU A 271 -3.48 19.85 -4.08
CA LEU A 271 -2.22 19.91 -3.33
C LEU A 271 -1.20 18.89 -3.85
N LEU A 272 -1.62 17.64 -4.11
CA LEU A 272 -0.76 16.60 -4.67
C LEU A 272 -0.24 16.98 -6.07
N VAL A 273 -1.12 17.42 -6.97
CA VAL A 273 -0.73 17.84 -8.32
C VAL A 273 0.18 19.06 -8.26
N SER A 274 -0.12 20.04 -7.41
CA SER A 274 0.71 21.24 -7.25
C SER A 274 2.12 20.91 -6.76
N ALA A 275 2.27 19.92 -5.87
CA ALA A 275 3.57 19.44 -5.44
C ALA A 275 4.42 18.93 -6.61
N GLY A 276 3.83 18.12 -7.51
CA GLY A 276 4.50 17.60 -8.69
C GLY A 276 4.85 18.70 -9.70
N LEU A 277 3.95 19.66 -9.90
CA LEU A 277 4.21 20.83 -10.76
C LEU A 277 5.36 21.68 -10.22
N ILE A 278 5.42 21.91 -8.91
CA ILE A 278 6.54 22.63 -8.28
C ILE A 278 7.85 21.88 -8.52
N GLN A 279 7.87 20.55 -8.39
CA GLN A 279 9.08 19.77 -8.71
C GLN A 279 9.50 19.90 -10.18
N ALA A 280 8.54 19.89 -11.11
CA ALA A 280 8.83 20.10 -12.53
C ALA A 280 9.40 21.50 -12.82
N VAL A 281 8.86 22.54 -12.17
CA VAL A 281 9.39 23.92 -12.27
C VAL A 281 10.80 24.01 -11.68
N LEU A 282 11.04 23.38 -10.51
CA LEU A 282 12.37 23.35 -9.90
C LEU A 282 13.37 22.57 -10.76
N LEU A 283 12.95 21.50 -11.43
CA LEU A 283 13.77 20.78 -12.40
C LEU A 283 14.13 21.67 -13.59
N GLY A 284 13.15 22.37 -14.18
CA GLY A 284 13.41 23.32 -15.26
C GLY A 284 14.36 24.45 -14.83
N ALA A 285 14.18 24.98 -13.62
CA ALA A 285 15.07 25.99 -13.05
C ALA A 285 16.48 25.45 -12.82
N ALA A 286 16.62 24.20 -12.35
CA ALA A 286 17.91 23.55 -12.19
C ALA A 286 18.61 23.37 -13.54
N VAL A 287 17.92 22.85 -14.56
CA VAL A 287 18.48 22.69 -15.92
C VAL A 287 18.99 24.03 -16.47
N VAL A 288 18.17 25.09 -16.40
CA VAL A 288 18.57 26.43 -16.87
C VAL A 288 19.74 27.00 -16.07
N ALA A 289 19.79 26.74 -14.76
CA ALA A 289 20.90 27.18 -13.92
C ALA A 289 22.22 26.48 -14.31
N PHE A 290 22.17 25.19 -14.64
CA PHE A 290 23.34 24.43 -15.10
C PHE A 290 23.78 24.80 -16.53
N GLU A 291 22.87 25.07 -17.46
CA GLU A 291 23.22 25.51 -18.82
C GLU A 291 23.92 26.88 -18.85
N ARG A 292 23.78 27.67 -17.79
CA ARG A 292 24.34 29.03 -17.68
C ARG A 292 25.60 29.12 -16.80
N ALA A 293 25.95 28.05 -16.10
CA ALA A 293 27.14 27.96 -15.25
C ALA A 293 28.36 27.54 -16.07
#